data_AF-A0A5C7EJJ3-F1
#
_entry.id   AF-A0A5C7EJJ3-F1
#
_cell.length_a   1.000
_cell.length_b   1.000
_cell.length_c   1.000
_cell.angle_alpha   90.00
_cell.angle_beta   90.00
_cell.angle_gamma   90.00
#
_symmetry.space_group_name_H-M   'P 1'
#
loop_
_entity.id
_entity.type
_entity.pdbx_description
1 polymer ?
#
loop_
_entity_poly.entity_id
_entity_poly.type
_entity_poly.pdbx_seq_one_letter_code
_entity_poly.pdbx_strand_id
1 'polypeptide(L)'
;MAAKSRFFRHTILWAMIAPILLLFVVPLIFGPQGYGPSRQEISGAELIFGRETHARLMKEAERAFSDIFIESGMVAWTMNAFTASGGAGFGFEDGYRSASFRWIEGFWLSVWQGVYRARLALTWFPVIAAAMAASFADGLAVRAIRKAGWGYNNPYAFHLATHAVIALFGLSLALLFAPVSVHPVVFPVIATLACTAAWHAACNFQTGA
;
A
#
# COMPACT_ATOMS: atom_id res chain seq x y z
N MET A 1 4.58 3.09 -32.55
CA MET A 1 5.49 2.09 -31.94
C MET A 1 5.98 2.63 -30.60
N ALA A 2 5.41 2.18 -29.49
CA ALA A 2 5.80 2.64 -28.16
C ALA A 2 7.19 2.08 -27.81
N ALA A 3 8.17 2.96 -27.60
CA ALA A 3 9.45 2.58 -27.03
C ALA A 3 9.20 1.81 -25.72
N LYS A 4 9.68 0.57 -25.62
CA LYS A 4 9.71 -0.24 -24.40
C LYS A 4 10.55 0.48 -23.35
N SER A 5 9.96 1.43 -22.63
CA SER A 5 10.64 2.17 -21.56
C SER A 5 10.98 1.22 -20.41
N ARG A 6 12.28 0.95 -20.23
CA ARG A 6 12.78 0.16 -19.10
C ARG A 6 12.39 0.79 -17.77
N PHE A 7 12.31 2.13 -17.73
CA PHE A 7 11.95 2.91 -16.54
C PHE A 7 10.50 2.68 -16.09
N PHE A 8 9.56 2.58 -17.04
CA PHE A 8 8.15 2.27 -16.73
C PHE A 8 7.99 0.87 -16.14
N ARG A 9 8.62 -0.14 -16.78
CA ARG A 9 8.68 -1.49 -16.23
C ARG A 9 9.32 -1.51 -14.85
N HIS A 10 10.40 -0.76 -14.65
CA HIS A 10 11.11 -0.68 -13.38
C HIS A 10 10.25 -0.06 -12.27
N THR A 11 9.50 1.00 -12.59
CA THR A 11 8.64 1.67 -11.61
C THR A 11 7.45 0.80 -11.21
N ILE A 12 6.80 0.15 -12.18
CA ILE A 12 5.74 -0.83 -11.88
C ILE A 12 6.30 -1.99 -11.06
N LEU A 13 7.47 -2.50 -11.45
CA LEU A 13 8.13 -3.59 -10.75
C LEU A 13 8.36 -3.22 -9.28
N TRP A 14 8.97 -2.07 -8.99
CA TRP A 14 9.23 -1.67 -7.61
C TRP A 14 7.96 -1.29 -6.84
N ALA A 15 6.97 -0.68 -7.49
CA ALA A 15 5.68 -0.39 -6.85
C ALA A 15 4.98 -1.65 -6.35
N MET A 16 5.14 -2.78 -7.05
CA MET A 16 4.57 -4.08 -6.66
C MET A 16 5.50 -4.89 -5.76
N ILE A 17 6.81 -4.85 -6.00
CA ILE A 17 7.80 -5.62 -5.24
C ILE A 17 8.01 -5.02 -3.84
N ALA A 18 8.04 -3.70 -3.70
CA ALA A 18 8.27 -3.05 -2.41
C ALA A 18 7.30 -3.51 -1.29
N PRO A 19 5.96 -3.53 -1.46
CA PRO A 19 5.06 -4.02 -0.43
C PRO A 19 5.29 -5.51 -0.12
N ILE A 20 5.62 -6.33 -1.11
CA ILE A 20 5.95 -7.75 -0.90
C ILE A 20 7.24 -7.89 -0.10
N LEU A 21 8.29 -7.12 -0.44
CA LEU A 21 9.53 -7.12 0.34
C LEU A 21 9.29 -6.65 1.77
N LEU A 22 8.46 -5.62 1.98
CA LEU A 22 8.10 -5.18 3.32
C LEU A 22 7.38 -6.29 4.09
N LEU A 23 6.46 -7.00 3.43
CA LEU A 23 5.72 -8.08 4.05
C LEU A 23 6.61 -9.27 4.46
N PHE A 24 7.58 -9.66 3.64
CA PHE A 24 8.39 -10.87 3.89
C PHE A 24 9.72 -10.60 4.61
N VAL A 25 10.40 -9.49 4.30
CA VAL A 25 11.77 -9.22 4.77
C VAL A 25 11.77 -8.49 6.11
N VAL A 26 10.85 -7.55 6.31
CA VAL A 26 10.88 -6.69 7.50
C VAL A 26 10.54 -7.45 8.79
N PRO A 27 9.65 -8.47 8.81
CA PRO A 27 9.48 -9.32 9.98
C PRO A 27 10.76 -9.99 10.47
N LEU A 28 11.71 -10.26 9.58
CA LEU A 28 13.01 -10.84 9.92
C LEU A 28 13.87 -9.89 10.76
N ILE A 29 13.75 -8.59 10.50
CA ILE A 29 14.55 -7.54 11.12
C ILE A 29 13.90 -7.06 12.43
N PHE A 30 12.61 -6.75 12.39
CA PHE A 30 11.91 -6.11 13.51
C PHE A 30 11.27 -7.10 14.49
N GLY A 31 11.01 -8.34 14.06
CA GLY A 31 10.28 -9.32 14.87
C GLY A 31 8.84 -8.90 15.20
N PRO A 32 8.15 -9.66 16.06
CA PRO A 32 6.75 -9.42 16.43
C PRO A 32 6.50 -8.04 17.06
N GLN A 33 7.46 -7.54 17.85
CA GLN A 33 7.35 -6.28 18.59
C GLN A 33 7.28 -5.03 17.70
N GLY A 34 7.70 -5.13 16.43
CA GLY A 34 7.65 -4.03 15.48
C GLY A 34 6.30 -3.84 14.81
N TYR A 35 5.32 -4.71 15.11
CA TYR A 35 4.04 -4.75 14.41
C TYR A 35 2.85 -4.67 15.36
N GLY A 36 1.77 -4.11 14.84
CA GLY A 36 0.54 -3.85 15.56
C GLY A 36 0.24 -2.35 15.59
N PRO A 37 -1.03 -1.94 15.70
CA PRO A 37 -1.39 -0.53 15.75
C PRO A 37 -0.71 0.14 16.95
N SER A 38 0.18 1.09 16.70
CA SER A 38 0.84 1.83 17.78
C SER A 38 -0.16 2.76 18.47
N ARG A 39 0.15 3.19 19.70
CA ARG A 39 -0.66 4.22 20.38
C ARG A 39 -0.80 5.51 19.56
N GLN A 40 0.25 5.89 18.82
CA GLN A 40 0.22 7.07 17.95
C GLN A 40 -0.75 6.89 16.80
N GLU A 41 -0.76 5.72 16.18
CA GLU A 41 -1.66 5.40 15.06
C GLU A 41 -3.12 5.31 15.51
N ILE A 42 -3.38 4.67 16.66
CA ILE A 42 -4.71 4.61 17.28
C ILE A 42 -5.22 6.02 17.60
N SER A 43 -4.44 6.83 18.33
CA SER A 43 -4.84 8.20 18.69
C SER A 43 -5.07 9.10 17.46
N GLY A 44 -4.24 8.96 16.41
CA GLY A 44 -4.45 9.66 15.14
C GLY A 44 -5.74 9.23 14.44
N ALA A 45 -6.08 7.93 14.48
CA ALA A 45 -7.32 7.43 13.89
C ALA A 45 -8.55 7.87 14.69
N GLU A 46 -8.49 7.88 16.01
CA GLU A 46 -9.56 8.42 16.85
C GLU A 46 -9.77 9.92 16.64
N LEU A 47 -8.68 10.69 16.44
CA LEU A 47 -8.77 12.12 16.17
C LEU A 47 -9.47 12.42 14.84
N ILE A 48 -9.18 11.64 13.81
CA ILE A 48 -9.67 11.88 12.45
C ILE A 48 -11.07 11.32 12.21
N PHE A 49 -11.34 10.11 12.71
CA PHE A 49 -12.60 9.40 12.44
C PHE A 49 -13.60 9.46 13.61
N GLY A 50 -13.13 9.81 14.81
CA GLY A 50 -13.87 9.65 16.06
C GLY A 50 -13.73 8.23 16.64
N ARG A 51 -13.79 8.13 17.97
CA ARG A 51 -13.60 6.87 18.71
C ARG A 51 -14.56 5.76 18.30
N GLU A 52 -15.84 6.09 18.09
CA GLU A 52 -16.86 5.08 17.73
C GLU A 52 -16.63 4.52 16.32
N THR A 53 -16.32 5.37 15.35
CA THR A 53 -16.01 4.95 13.98
C THR A 53 -14.72 4.14 13.94
N HIS A 54 -13.67 4.59 14.65
CA HIS A 54 -12.43 3.84 14.75
C HIS A 54 -12.65 2.45 15.37
N ALA A 55 -13.42 2.34 16.45
CA ALA A 55 -13.75 1.06 17.06
C ALA A 55 -14.53 0.12 16.11
N ARG A 56 -15.43 0.67 15.28
CA ARG A 56 -16.12 -0.09 14.22
C ARG A 56 -15.15 -0.58 13.16
N LEU A 57 -14.27 0.29 12.65
CA LEU A 57 -13.26 -0.07 11.64
C LEU A 57 -12.29 -1.14 12.16
N MET A 58 -11.89 -1.05 13.44
CA MET A 58 -11.05 -2.05 14.09
C MET A 58 -11.75 -3.42 14.11
N LYS A 59 -13.03 -3.47 14.49
CA LYS A 59 -13.83 -4.72 14.47
C LYS A 59 -14.02 -5.27 13.06
N GLU A 60 -14.25 -4.41 12.07
CA GLU A 60 -14.35 -4.84 10.67
C GLU A 60 -13.03 -5.42 10.16
N ALA A 61 -11.91 -4.85 10.59
CA ALA A 61 -10.58 -5.32 10.22
C ALA A 61 -10.23 -6.66 10.91
N GLU A 62 -10.59 -6.80 12.19
CA GLU A 62 -10.47 -8.06 12.95
C GLU A 62 -11.30 -9.18 12.30
N ARG A 63 -12.57 -8.91 11.97
CA ARG A 63 -13.43 -9.86 11.25
C ARG A 63 -12.83 -10.25 9.90
N ALA A 64 -12.41 -9.26 9.10
CA ALA A 64 -11.81 -9.54 7.80
C ALA A 64 -10.55 -10.40 7.91
N PHE A 65 -9.71 -10.15 8.91
CA PHE A 65 -8.53 -10.98 9.16
C PHE A 65 -8.93 -12.40 9.61
N SER A 66 -9.91 -12.51 10.50
CA SER A 66 -10.44 -13.79 10.97
C SER A 66 -10.97 -14.64 9.81
N ASP A 67 -11.93 -14.11 9.05
CA ASP A 67 -12.61 -14.80 7.96
C ASP A 67 -11.62 -15.26 6.87
N ILE A 68 -10.66 -14.39 6.52
CA ILE A 68 -9.73 -14.66 5.42
C ILE A 68 -8.61 -15.61 5.87
N PHE A 69 -8.05 -15.44 7.07
CA PHE A 69 -6.78 -16.08 7.45
C PHE A 69 -6.87 -17.05 8.63
N ILE A 70 -7.74 -16.79 9.61
CA ILE A 70 -7.89 -17.65 10.79
C ILE A 70 -8.83 -18.81 10.48
N GLU A 71 -10.06 -18.51 10.03
CA GLU A 71 -11.09 -19.51 9.74
C GLU A 71 -10.73 -20.40 8.55
N SER A 72 -9.98 -19.87 7.59
CA SER A 72 -9.40 -20.66 6.49
C SER A 72 -8.32 -21.64 6.94
N GLY A 73 -7.84 -21.53 8.19
CA GLY A 73 -6.78 -22.35 8.74
C GLY A 73 -5.37 -21.97 8.26
N MET A 74 -5.19 -20.92 7.45
CA MET A 74 -3.88 -20.52 6.94
C MET A 74 -2.90 -20.15 8.06
N VAL A 75 -3.36 -19.39 9.06
CA VAL A 75 -2.54 -19.03 10.23
C VAL A 75 -2.11 -20.28 10.98
N ALA A 76 -3.06 -21.17 11.29
CA ALA A 76 -2.77 -22.40 12.03
C ALA A 76 -1.81 -23.33 11.26
N TRP A 77 -2.06 -23.52 9.96
CA TRP A 77 -1.23 -24.35 9.09
C TRP A 77 0.20 -23.83 9.01
N THR A 78 0.39 -22.54 8.74
CA THR A 78 1.73 -21.94 8.67
C THR A 78 2.43 -21.95 10.04
N MET A 79 1.75 -21.57 11.13
CA MET A 79 2.34 -21.60 12.47
C MET A 79 2.80 -23.01 12.86
N ASN A 80 1.98 -24.02 12.59
CA ASN A 80 2.33 -25.42 12.86
C ASN A 80 3.49 -25.91 11.98
N ALA A 81 3.56 -25.49 10.72
CA ALA A 81 4.67 -25.83 9.83
C ALA A 81 6.01 -25.27 10.34
N PHE A 82 6.01 -24.03 10.83
CA PHE A 82 7.21 -23.36 11.36
C PHE A 82 7.59 -23.83 12.77
N THR A 83 6.66 -24.37 13.57
CA THR A 83 6.99 -25.03 14.84
C THR A 83 7.46 -26.48 14.65
N ALA A 84 6.89 -27.22 13.70
CA ALA A 84 7.24 -28.62 13.41
C ALA A 84 8.54 -28.78 12.60
N SER A 85 8.84 -27.86 11.68
CA SER A 85 10.07 -27.91 10.86
C SER A 85 11.38 -27.65 11.63
N GLY A 86 11.30 -27.24 12.90
CA GLY A 86 12.45 -27.05 13.79
C GLY A 86 13.12 -28.34 14.28
N GLY A 87 12.80 -29.51 13.71
CA GLY A 87 13.32 -30.84 14.09
C GLY A 87 14.27 -31.51 13.08
N ALA A 88 14.61 -30.87 11.95
CA ALA A 88 15.46 -31.48 10.93
C ALA A 88 16.87 -30.86 10.89
N GLY A 89 17.71 -31.32 11.83
CA GLY A 89 19.15 -31.51 11.71
C GLY A 89 20.01 -30.45 11.01
N PHE A 90 20.48 -29.46 11.77
CA PHE A 90 21.85 -28.92 11.72
C PHE A 90 22.11 -28.26 13.08
N GLY A 91 23.22 -28.61 13.75
CA GLY A 91 23.52 -28.34 15.17
C GLY A 91 23.72 -26.86 15.58
N PHE A 92 22.71 -26.03 15.34
CA PHE A 92 22.57 -24.66 15.82
C PHE A 92 21.16 -24.47 16.46
N GLU A 93 20.69 -25.47 17.21
CA GLU A 93 19.25 -25.77 17.38
C GLU A 93 18.41 -24.69 18.08
N ASP A 94 18.91 -23.91 19.03
CA ASP A 94 18.03 -23.02 19.80
C ASP A 94 17.80 -21.64 19.16
N GLY A 95 18.85 -21.07 18.54
CA GLY A 95 18.79 -19.73 17.96
C GLY A 95 17.91 -19.66 16.71
N TYR A 96 18.07 -20.60 15.78
CA TYR A 96 17.33 -20.61 14.52
C TYR A 96 15.85 -20.95 14.70
N ARG A 97 15.49 -21.84 15.64
CA ARG A 97 14.09 -22.15 15.98
C ARG A 97 13.36 -20.91 16.49
N SER A 98 14.00 -20.14 17.37
CA SER A 98 13.44 -18.88 17.87
C SER A 98 13.27 -17.83 16.77
N ALA A 99 14.20 -17.78 15.80
CA ALA A 99 14.17 -16.81 14.71
C ALA A 99 13.07 -17.11 13.68
N SER A 100 12.92 -18.37 13.28
CA SER A 100 11.87 -18.80 12.34
C SER A 100 10.46 -18.60 12.90
N PHE A 101 10.27 -18.93 14.19
CA PHE A 101 9.00 -18.70 14.87
C PHE A 101 8.67 -17.20 15.01
N ARG A 102 9.64 -16.40 15.45
CA ARG A 102 9.49 -14.93 15.53
C ARG A 102 9.21 -14.30 14.17
N TRP A 103 9.80 -14.83 13.10
CA TRP A 103 9.57 -14.34 11.75
C TRP A 103 8.12 -14.60 11.30
N ILE A 104 7.59 -15.81 11.47
CA ILE A 104 6.21 -16.12 11.05
C ILE A 104 5.19 -15.37 11.91
N GLU A 105 5.46 -15.17 13.20
CA GLU A 105 4.64 -14.34 14.08
C GLU A 105 4.65 -12.87 13.63
N GLY A 106 5.83 -12.31 13.36
CA GLY A 106 5.96 -10.96 12.79
C GLY A 106 5.28 -10.82 11.42
N PHE A 107 5.37 -11.85 10.56
CA PHE A 107 4.67 -11.88 9.28
C PHE A 107 3.16 -11.75 9.47
N TRP A 108 2.55 -12.59 10.31
CA TRP A 108 1.10 -12.51 10.53
C TRP A 108 0.65 -11.22 11.21
N LEU A 109 1.45 -10.66 12.13
CA LEU A 109 1.19 -9.34 12.70
C LEU A 109 1.29 -8.22 11.66
N SER A 110 2.22 -8.33 10.70
CA SER A 110 2.34 -7.39 9.59
C SER A 110 1.15 -7.49 8.62
N VAL A 111 0.67 -8.71 8.35
CA VAL A 111 -0.56 -8.95 7.56
C VAL A 111 -1.75 -8.32 8.27
N TRP A 112 -1.90 -8.58 9.57
CA TRP A 112 -2.95 -7.97 10.38
C TRP A 112 -2.87 -6.43 10.29
N GLN A 113 -1.73 -5.83 10.61
CA GLN A 113 -1.54 -4.38 10.48
C GLN A 113 -1.89 -3.84 9.07
N GLY A 114 -1.55 -4.59 8.02
CA GLY A 114 -1.94 -4.27 6.65
C GLY A 114 -3.44 -4.26 6.43
N VAL A 115 -4.17 -5.26 6.94
CA VAL A 115 -5.64 -5.32 6.90
C VAL A 115 -6.26 -4.15 7.67
N TYR A 116 -5.73 -3.83 8.85
CA TYR A 116 -6.16 -2.66 9.63
C TYR A 116 -6.03 -1.35 8.83
N ARG A 117 -4.84 -1.09 8.31
CA ARG A 117 -4.56 0.12 7.52
C ARG A 117 -5.35 0.17 6.22
N ALA A 118 -5.58 -0.98 5.59
CA ALA A 118 -6.43 -1.06 4.41
C ALA A 118 -7.88 -0.64 4.75
N ARG A 119 -8.43 -1.07 5.89
CA ARG A 119 -9.75 -0.63 6.34
C ARG A 119 -9.81 0.87 6.61
N LEU A 120 -8.79 1.45 7.25
CA LEU A 120 -8.70 2.90 7.41
C LEU A 120 -8.62 3.61 6.06
N ALA A 121 -7.75 3.17 5.15
CA ALA A 121 -7.57 3.77 3.83
C ALA A 121 -8.85 3.70 2.98
N LEU A 122 -9.59 2.59 3.06
CA LEU A 122 -10.85 2.39 2.33
C LEU A 122 -11.94 3.38 2.73
N THR A 123 -11.91 3.94 3.95
CA THR A 123 -12.87 4.99 4.33
C THR A 123 -12.75 6.24 3.47
N TRP A 124 -11.55 6.54 2.96
CA TRP A 124 -11.30 7.65 2.06
C TRP A 124 -11.60 7.34 0.60
N PHE A 125 -11.74 6.05 0.24
CA PHE A 125 -11.85 5.61 -1.13
C PHE A 125 -12.95 6.31 -1.95
N PRO A 126 -14.19 6.51 -1.44
CA PRO A 126 -15.22 7.21 -2.19
C PRO A 126 -14.83 8.64 -2.57
N VAL A 127 -14.23 9.38 -1.63
CA VAL A 127 -13.78 10.77 -1.83
C VAL A 127 -12.60 10.82 -2.78
N ILE A 128 -11.62 9.91 -2.60
CA ILE A 128 -10.45 9.79 -3.47
C ILE A 128 -10.87 9.45 -4.89
N ALA A 129 -11.80 8.51 -5.08
CA ALA A 129 -12.30 8.12 -6.39
C ALA A 129 -12.99 9.27 -7.11
N ALA A 130 -13.86 10.01 -6.39
CA ALA A 130 -14.53 11.19 -6.94
C ALA A 130 -13.52 12.29 -7.31
N ALA A 131 -12.55 12.59 -6.43
CA ALA A 131 -11.53 13.59 -6.68
C ALA A 131 -10.63 13.21 -7.87
N MET A 132 -10.23 11.94 -7.96
CA MET A 132 -9.43 11.42 -9.07
C MET A 132 -10.18 11.54 -10.40
N ALA A 133 -11.47 11.17 -10.43
CA ALA A 133 -12.30 11.28 -11.62
C ALA A 133 -12.46 12.75 -12.07
N ALA A 134 -12.76 13.65 -11.14
CA ALA A 134 -12.90 15.08 -11.41
C ALA A 134 -11.58 15.69 -11.93
N SER A 135 -10.47 15.38 -11.26
CA SER A 135 -9.14 15.85 -11.61
C SER A 135 -8.69 15.34 -13.00
N PHE A 136 -8.97 14.08 -13.31
CA PHE A 136 -8.68 13.53 -14.64
C PHE A 136 -9.54 14.18 -15.73
N ALA A 137 -10.84 14.34 -15.49
CA ALA A 137 -11.77 14.97 -16.44
C ALA A 137 -11.40 16.43 -16.72
N ASP A 138 -11.05 17.20 -15.69
CA ASP A 138 -10.55 18.58 -15.84
C ASP A 138 -9.27 18.62 -16.68
N GLY A 139 -8.32 17.71 -16.42
CA GLY A 139 -7.09 17.63 -17.22
C GLY A 139 -7.35 17.32 -18.70
N LEU A 140 -8.35 16.49 -19.01
CA LEU A 140 -8.79 16.26 -20.39
C LEU A 140 -9.41 17.51 -21.03
N ALA A 141 -10.17 18.31 -20.28
CA ALA A 141 -10.72 19.57 -20.76
C ALA A 141 -9.61 20.59 -21.08
N VAL A 142 -8.63 20.75 -20.19
CA VAL A 142 -7.45 21.60 -20.42
C VAL A 142 -6.68 21.16 -21.66
N ARG A 143 -6.52 19.85 -21.85
CA ARG A 143 -5.91 19.30 -23.08
C ARG A 143 -6.70 19.68 -24.33
N ALA A 144 -8.03 19.60 -24.30
CA ALA A 144 -8.88 19.98 -25.44
C ALA A 144 -8.71 21.46 -25.79
N ILE A 145 -8.66 22.34 -24.79
CA ILE A 145 -8.41 23.78 -24.96
C ILE A 145 -7.03 24.02 -25.60
N ARG A 146 -5.98 23.36 -25.09
CA ARG A 146 -4.62 23.48 -25.65
C ARG A 146 -4.55 23.02 -27.10
N LYS A 147 -5.21 21.90 -27.43
CA LYS A 147 -5.27 21.40 -28.80
C LYS A 147 -5.95 22.41 -29.74
N ALA A 148 -7.02 23.06 -29.31
CA ALA A 148 -7.70 24.09 -30.10
C ALA A 148 -6.83 25.35 -30.30
N GLY A 149 -6.00 25.70 -29.30
CA GLY A 149 -5.07 26.83 -29.36
C GLY A 149 -3.71 26.53 -29.98
N TRP A 150 -3.53 25.41 -30.69
CA TRP A 150 -2.24 24.97 -31.26
C TRP A 150 -1.13 24.79 -30.22
N GLY A 151 -1.51 24.57 -28.96
CA GLY A 151 -0.59 24.36 -27.84
C GLY A 151 0.13 23.02 -27.94
N TYR A 152 1.40 23.01 -27.55
CA TYR A 152 2.24 21.81 -27.55
C TYR A 152 2.01 20.97 -26.28
N ASN A 153 1.92 19.66 -26.42
CA ASN A 153 1.84 18.71 -25.30
C ASN A 153 3.24 18.20 -24.94
N ASN A 154 3.62 18.29 -23.67
CA ASN A 154 4.95 17.87 -23.22
C ASN A 154 4.98 16.35 -22.90
N PRO A 155 5.62 15.51 -23.74
CA PRO A 155 5.67 14.06 -23.51
C PRO A 155 6.44 13.69 -22.24
N TYR A 156 7.44 14.49 -21.84
CA TYR A 156 8.16 14.26 -20.58
C TYR A 156 7.25 14.47 -19.37
N ALA A 157 6.40 15.50 -19.40
CA ALA A 157 5.44 15.75 -18.33
C ALA A 157 4.41 14.61 -18.22
N PHE A 158 3.91 14.09 -19.35
CA PHE A 158 3.03 12.92 -19.36
C PHE A 158 3.69 11.70 -18.72
N HIS A 159 4.91 11.37 -19.14
CA HIS A 159 5.62 10.21 -18.59
C HIS A 159 5.89 10.39 -17.10
N LEU A 160 6.46 11.52 -16.68
CA LEU A 160 6.76 11.77 -15.26
C LEU A 160 5.49 11.66 -14.40
N ALA A 161 4.40 12.28 -14.84
CA ALA A 161 3.11 12.23 -14.14
C ALA A 161 2.57 10.80 -14.02
N THR A 162 2.65 10.00 -15.09
CA THR A 162 2.24 8.59 -15.06
C THR A 162 3.08 7.77 -14.07
N HIS A 163 4.40 8.00 -14.04
CA HIS A 163 5.28 7.33 -13.07
C HIS A 163 4.98 7.77 -11.64
N ALA A 164 4.67 9.06 -11.42
CA ALA A 164 4.27 9.57 -10.11
C ALA A 164 3.00 8.88 -9.62
N VAL A 165 1.97 8.70 -10.46
CA VAL A 165 0.76 7.94 -10.08
C VAL A 165 1.11 6.51 -9.66
N ILE A 166 1.92 5.80 -10.45
CA ILE A 166 2.34 4.42 -10.12
C ILE A 166 3.14 4.37 -8.82
N ALA A 167 4.08 5.30 -8.63
CA ALA A 167 4.91 5.37 -7.44
C ALA A 167 4.09 5.68 -6.18
N LEU A 168 3.13 6.62 -6.26
CA LEU A 168 2.23 6.97 -5.15
C LEU A 168 1.29 5.81 -4.80
N PHE A 169 0.82 5.07 -5.80
CA PHE A 169 0.06 3.84 -5.58
C PHE A 169 0.91 2.77 -4.87
N GLY A 170 2.12 2.51 -5.38
CA GLY A 170 3.07 1.57 -4.75
C GLY A 170 3.45 1.97 -3.32
N LEU A 171 3.66 3.28 -3.08
CA LEU A 171 3.91 3.82 -1.75
C LEU A 171 2.74 3.58 -0.81
N SER A 172 1.50 3.78 -1.28
CA SER A 172 0.29 3.51 -0.49
C SER A 172 0.21 2.05 -0.07
N LEU A 173 0.49 1.11 -0.98
CA LEU A 173 0.54 -0.32 -0.69
C LEU A 173 1.67 -0.66 0.29
N ALA A 174 2.86 -0.08 0.09
CA ALA A 174 4.01 -0.29 0.95
C ALA A 174 3.73 0.16 2.40
N LEU A 175 3.06 1.30 2.57
CA LEU A 175 2.70 1.82 3.90
C LEU A 175 1.73 0.92 4.67
N LEU A 176 0.97 0.03 4.01
CA LEU A 176 0.13 -0.95 4.71
C LEU A 176 0.98 -1.89 5.58
N PHE A 177 2.16 -2.28 5.08
CA PHE A 177 3.02 -3.28 5.73
C PHE A 177 4.25 -2.66 6.42
N ALA A 178 4.40 -1.33 6.38
CA ALA A 178 5.55 -0.64 6.94
C ALA A 178 5.61 -0.81 8.48
N PRO A 179 6.77 -1.12 9.07
CA PRO A 179 6.97 -1.40 10.52
C PRO A 179 7.07 -0.10 11.35
N VAL A 180 6.37 0.94 10.91
CA VAL A 180 6.37 2.26 11.52
C VAL A 180 4.94 2.73 11.67
N SER A 181 4.69 3.61 12.64
CA SER A 181 3.36 4.19 12.83
C SER A 181 2.99 5.06 11.63
N VAL A 182 1.83 4.80 11.03
CA VAL A 182 1.35 5.59 9.88
C VAL A 182 0.15 6.41 10.31
N HIS A 183 0.28 7.73 10.30
CA HIS A 183 -0.85 8.60 10.62
C HIS A 183 -1.94 8.46 9.53
N PRO A 184 -3.23 8.35 9.88
CA PRO A 184 -4.30 8.11 8.91
C PRO A 184 -4.41 9.15 7.79
N VAL A 185 -4.00 10.40 8.04
CA VAL A 185 -3.98 11.51 7.06
C VAL A 185 -2.97 11.28 5.93
N VAL A 186 -2.01 10.37 6.08
CA VAL A 186 -1.04 10.09 5.01
C VAL A 186 -1.73 9.57 3.73
N PHE A 187 -2.78 8.76 3.87
CA PHE A 187 -3.52 8.24 2.70
C PHE A 187 -4.22 9.33 1.87
N PRO A 188 -5.02 10.25 2.44
CA PRO A 188 -5.58 11.35 1.66
C PRO A 188 -4.51 12.30 1.09
N VAL A 189 -3.38 12.53 1.79
CA VAL A 189 -2.27 13.34 1.24
C VAL A 189 -1.68 12.70 -0.02
N ILE A 190 -1.38 11.40 0.04
CA ILE A 190 -0.88 10.66 -1.14
C ILE A 190 -1.92 10.70 -2.26
N ALA A 191 -3.20 10.57 -1.94
CA ALA A 191 -4.28 10.64 -2.92
C ALA A 191 -4.39 12.01 -3.60
N THR A 192 -4.22 13.11 -2.86
CA THR A 192 -4.19 14.47 -3.44
C THR A 192 -3.02 14.60 -4.43
N LEU A 193 -1.83 14.13 -4.05
CA LEU A 193 -0.67 14.12 -4.96
C LEU A 193 -0.94 13.26 -6.21
N ALA A 194 -1.61 12.13 -6.03
CA ALA A 194 -1.97 11.23 -7.13
C ALA A 194 -3.00 11.89 -8.07
N CYS A 195 -3.96 12.65 -7.54
CA CYS A 195 -4.91 13.42 -8.34
C CYS A 195 -4.17 14.48 -9.17
N THR A 196 -3.27 15.26 -8.55
CA THR A 196 -2.45 16.26 -9.28
C THR A 196 -1.62 15.60 -10.38
N ALA A 197 -1.00 14.45 -10.10
CA ALA A 197 -0.27 13.69 -11.10
C ALA A 197 -1.19 13.18 -12.23
N ALA A 198 -2.38 12.65 -11.90
CA ALA A 198 -3.35 12.21 -12.89
C ALA A 198 -3.83 13.35 -13.80
N TRP A 199 -4.07 14.53 -13.23
CA TRP A 199 -4.36 15.75 -13.99
C TRP A 199 -3.24 16.10 -14.97
N HIS A 200 -1.98 16.12 -14.50
CA HIS A 200 -0.83 16.38 -15.37
C HIS A 200 -0.68 15.33 -16.49
N ALA A 201 -0.95 14.06 -16.19
CA ALA A 201 -0.95 13.00 -17.18
C ALA A 201 -2.06 13.25 -18.23
N ALA A 202 -3.28 13.53 -17.81
CA ALA A 202 -4.41 13.82 -18.70
C ALA A 202 -4.14 15.04 -19.60
N CYS A 203 -3.63 16.14 -19.02
CA CYS A 203 -3.30 17.39 -19.72
C CYS A 203 -2.25 17.22 -20.83
N ASN A 204 -1.32 16.27 -20.69
CA ASN A 204 -0.18 16.09 -21.60
C ASN A 204 -0.28 14.84 -22.47
N PHE A 205 -1.40 14.10 -22.40
CA PHE A 205 -1.57 12.86 -23.14
C PHE A 205 -1.55 13.08 -24.67
N GLN A 206 -0.68 12.35 -25.36
CA GLN A 206 -0.57 12.41 -26.81
C GLN A 206 -1.40 11.27 -27.43
N THR A 207 -2.46 11.62 -28.15
CA THR A 207 -3.09 10.70 -29.11
C THR A 207 -2.35 10.90 -30.43
N GLY A 208 -1.71 9.84 -30.96
CA GLY A 208 -1.12 9.91 -32.29
C GLY A 208 -2.14 10.44 -33.29
N ALA A 209 -1.76 11.48 -34.03
CA ALA A 209 -2.46 11.90 -35.24
C ALA A 209 -1.95 11.06 -36.41
#